data_AF-A0A644ZVH0-F1
#
_entry.id   AF-A0A644ZVH0-F1
#
_cell.length_a   1.000
_cell.length_b   1.000
_cell.length_c   1.000
_cell.angle_alpha   90.00
_cell.angle_beta   90.00
_cell.angle_gamma   90.00
#
_symmetry.space_group_name_H-M   'P 1'
#
loop_
_entity.id
_entity.type
_entity.pdbx_description
1 polymer ?
#
loop_
_entity_poly.entity_id
_entity_poly.type
_entity_poly.pdbx_seq_one_letter_code
_entity_poly.pdbx_strand_id
1 'polypeptide(L)'
;MLKNDFIRLSYTKAVEQLLESGAEFKYPVGWGQELQTEHERYLTEQIYKCPVFVTDYPKDFKAFYMRMNDDNKTVAAADLLVPGVGEIIGGSQREERLDMLEKRIAELGMDLGQYDWYLELRKFGGVKHAGFGLGFERIIMYVTGMQNIRDVLPFPRTTSNMEM
;
A
#
# COMPACT_ATOMS: atom_id res chain seq x y z
N MET A 1 0.12 -22.53 -9.91
CA MET A 1 1.14 -21.56 -10.37
C MET A 1 0.43 -20.39 -11.02
N LEU A 2 0.78 -19.16 -10.63
CA LEU A 2 0.34 -17.95 -11.34
C LEU A 2 0.84 -18.04 -12.78
N LYS A 3 -0.07 -18.05 -13.75
CA LYS A 3 0.25 -18.10 -15.19
C LYS A 3 0.22 -16.73 -15.87
N ASN A 4 -0.27 -15.71 -15.17
CA ASN A 4 -0.46 -14.37 -15.71
C ASN A 4 0.60 -13.43 -15.14
N ASP A 5 1.08 -12.52 -15.98
CA ASP A 5 1.88 -11.38 -15.53
C ASP A 5 1.05 -10.49 -14.60
N PHE A 6 1.72 -9.84 -13.66
CA PHE A 6 1.08 -8.86 -12.81
C PHE A 6 0.76 -7.60 -13.62
N ILE A 7 -0.48 -7.14 -13.54
CA ILE A 7 -0.86 -5.82 -14.05
C ILE A 7 -0.21 -4.77 -13.16
N ARG A 8 0.30 -3.70 -13.76
CA ARG A 8 0.86 -2.56 -13.06
C ARG A 8 0.18 -1.30 -13.56
N LEU A 9 -0.38 -0.51 -12.65
CA LEU A 9 -0.99 0.79 -12.98
C LEU A 9 -0.79 1.77 -11.84
N SER A 10 -0.82 3.07 -12.15
CA SER A 10 -0.83 4.11 -11.12
C SER A 10 -2.19 4.18 -10.42
N TYR A 11 -2.21 4.73 -9.21
CA TYR A 11 -3.43 5.05 -8.46
C TYR A 11 -4.39 5.88 -9.30
N THR A 12 -3.88 6.88 -10.02
CA THR A 12 -4.68 7.73 -10.92
C THR A 12 -5.43 6.88 -11.94
N LYS A 13 -4.74 5.95 -12.60
CA LYS A 13 -5.37 5.04 -13.56
C LYS A 13 -6.32 4.04 -12.88
N ALA A 14 -6.02 3.60 -11.67
CA ALA A 14 -6.90 2.73 -10.91
C ALA A 14 -8.24 3.41 -10.60
N VAL A 15 -8.20 4.68 -10.18
CA VAL A 15 -9.39 5.52 -9.96
C VAL A 15 -10.17 5.72 -11.27
N GLU A 16 -9.49 6.04 -12.37
CA GLU A 16 -10.13 6.18 -13.69
C GLU A 16 -10.88 4.90 -14.08
N GLN A 17 -10.25 3.73 -13.97
CA GLN A 17 -10.86 2.45 -14.32
C GLN A 17 -12.05 2.09 -13.42
N LEU A 18 -11.98 2.42 -12.13
CA LEU A 18 -13.09 2.23 -11.21
C LEU A 18 -14.29 3.13 -11.56
N LEU A 19 -14.05 4.40 -11.92
CA LEU A 19 -15.10 5.31 -12.37
C LEU A 19 -15.71 4.89 -13.71
N GLU A 20 -14.87 4.48 -14.68
CA GLU A 20 -15.28 4.01 -16.00
C GLU A 20 -16.11 2.70 -15.93
N SER A 21 -15.92 1.90 -14.88
CA SER A 21 -16.67 0.65 -14.70
C SER A 21 -18.18 0.85 -14.55
N GLY A 22 -18.60 2.04 -14.11
CA GLY A 22 -20.00 2.33 -13.80
C GLY A 22 -20.59 1.50 -12.64
N ALA A 23 -19.76 0.78 -11.88
CA ALA A 23 -20.20 0.00 -10.75
C ALA A 23 -20.57 0.90 -9.56
N GLU A 24 -21.60 0.50 -8.82
CA GLU A 24 -21.98 1.15 -7.57
C GLU A 24 -21.10 0.63 -6.43
N PHE A 25 -20.36 1.53 -5.78
CA PHE A 25 -19.54 1.24 -4.61
C PHE A 25 -20.16 1.84 -3.37
N LYS A 26 -19.96 1.20 -2.21
CA LYS A 26 -20.42 1.73 -0.93
C LYS A 26 -19.61 2.97 -0.53
N TYR A 27 -18.31 2.96 -0.82
CA TYR A 27 -17.40 4.07 -0.59
C TYR A 27 -17.18 4.86 -1.88
N PRO A 28 -17.02 6.20 -1.79
CA PRO A 28 -16.82 7.01 -2.98
C PRO A 28 -15.48 6.71 -3.63
N VAL A 29 -15.48 6.65 -4.96
CA VAL A 29 -14.27 6.57 -5.77
C VAL A 29 -13.95 7.96 -6.32
N GLY A 30 -12.72 8.41 -6.17
CA GLY A 30 -12.26 9.69 -6.71
C GLY A 30 -10.80 9.95 -6.42
N TRP A 31 -10.16 10.83 -7.19
CA TRP A 31 -8.76 11.18 -6.95
C TRP A 31 -8.65 11.95 -5.63
N GLY A 32 -7.79 11.49 -4.73
CA GLY A 32 -7.75 11.99 -3.37
C GLY A 32 -8.73 11.30 -2.42
N GLN A 33 -9.28 10.13 -2.80
CA GLN A 33 -9.95 9.20 -1.89
C GLN A 33 -9.13 7.91 -1.77
N GLU A 34 -9.00 7.39 -0.56
CA GLU A 34 -8.29 6.13 -0.33
C GLU A 34 -9.07 4.95 -0.94
N LEU A 35 -8.37 4.04 -1.62
CA LEU A 35 -8.99 2.82 -2.12
C LEU A 35 -9.40 1.93 -0.95
N GLN A 36 -10.67 1.52 -0.93
CA GLN A 36 -11.18 0.60 0.06
C GLN A 36 -11.06 -0.83 -0.48
N THR A 37 -11.14 -1.83 0.40
CA THR A 37 -11.04 -3.25 0.02
C THR A 37 -12.01 -3.64 -1.09
N GLU A 38 -13.21 -3.04 -1.16
CA GLU A 38 -14.15 -3.31 -2.27
C GLU A 38 -13.62 -2.83 -3.63
N HIS A 39 -12.93 -1.68 -3.66
CA HIS A 39 -12.32 -1.14 -4.87
C HIS A 39 -11.14 -2.00 -5.32
N GLU A 40 -10.29 -2.40 -4.39
CA GLU A 40 -9.13 -3.29 -4.62
C GLU A 40 -9.56 -4.65 -5.18
N ARG A 41 -10.59 -5.24 -4.56
CA ARG A 41 -11.16 -6.50 -5.01
C ARG A 41 -11.83 -6.34 -6.37
N TYR A 42 -12.53 -5.24 -6.62
CA TYR A 42 -13.13 -4.99 -7.94
C TYR A 42 -12.09 -4.91 -9.06
N LEU A 43 -10.97 -4.19 -8.82
CA LEU A 43 -9.85 -4.13 -9.77
C LEU A 43 -9.30 -5.52 -10.09
N THR A 44 -9.05 -6.34 -9.06
CA THR A 44 -8.41 -7.65 -9.22
C THR A 44 -9.36 -8.75 -9.70
N GLU A 45 -10.64 -8.71 -9.34
CA GLU A 45 -11.63 -9.76 -9.62
C GLU A 45 -12.48 -9.47 -10.86
N GLN A 46 -12.84 -8.21 -11.12
CA GLN A 46 -13.78 -7.84 -12.19
C GLN A 46 -13.06 -7.26 -13.41
N ILE A 47 -12.19 -6.27 -13.19
CA ILE A 47 -11.50 -5.56 -14.27
C ILE A 47 -10.38 -6.41 -14.86
N TYR A 48 -9.38 -6.77 -14.05
CA TYR A 48 -8.15 -7.40 -14.53
C TYR A 48 -8.14 -8.94 -14.39
N LYS A 49 -8.95 -9.49 -13.47
CA LYS A 49 -9.05 -10.95 -13.23
C LYS A 49 -7.69 -11.59 -12.91
N CYS A 50 -6.81 -10.84 -12.24
CA CYS A 50 -5.47 -11.26 -11.84
C CYS A 50 -4.93 -10.34 -10.74
N PRO A 51 -3.78 -10.66 -10.12
CA PRO A 51 -3.11 -9.73 -9.21
C PRO A 51 -2.66 -8.44 -9.90
N VAL A 52 -2.71 -7.34 -9.15
CA VAL A 52 -2.49 -5.98 -9.63
C VAL A 52 -1.57 -5.23 -8.68
N PHE A 53 -0.51 -4.63 -9.21
CA PHE A 53 0.27 -3.60 -8.51
C PHE A 53 -0.33 -2.22 -8.79
N VAL A 54 -0.76 -1.54 -7.74
CA VAL A 54 -1.14 -0.12 -7.81
C VAL A 54 0.04 0.70 -7.31
N THR A 55 0.49 1.69 -8.09
CA THR A 55 1.65 2.54 -7.76
C THR A 55 1.30 4.02 -7.64
N ASP A 56 2.24 4.84 -7.17
CA ASP A 56 2.15 6.30 -7.25
C ASP A 56 0.91 6.87 -6.53
N TYR A 57 0.72 6.44 -5.29
CA TYR A 57 -0.38 6.91 -4.45
C TYR A 57 -0.20 8.39 -4.06
N PRO A 58 -1.30 9.14 -3.82
CA PRO A 58 -1.23 10.48 -3.28
C PRO A 58 -0.46 10.51 -1.96
N LYS A 59 0.40 11.53 -1.79
CA LYS A 59 1.29 11.62 -0.63
C LYS A 59 0.53 11.65 0.70
N ASP A 60 -0.69 12.18 0.72
CA ASP A 60 -1.47 12.43 1.93
C ASP A 60 -2.07 11.16 2.55
N PHE A 61 -2.09 10.05 1.83
CA PHE A 61 -2.52 8.73 2.35
C PHE A 61 -1.35 7.86 2.82
N LYS A 62 -0.12 8.30 2.56
CA LYS A 62 1.06 7.47 2.71
C LYS A 62 2.05 8.08 3.69
N ALA A 63 2.86 7.20 4.27
CA ALA A 63 3.78 7.56 5.34
C ALA A 63 4.88 8.54 4.88
N PHE A 64 5.41 9.31 5.82
CA PHE A 64 6.43 10.35 5.60
C PHE A 64 7.70 9.87 4.89
N TYR A 65 8.06 8.60 5.05
CA TYR A 65 9.31 8.03 4.53
C TYR A 65 9.24 7.64 3.05
N MET A 66 8.06 7.71 2.40
CA MET A 66 7.92 7.32 1.00
C MET A 66 8.46 8.42 0.09
N ARG A 67 9.25 8.07 -0.93
CA ARG A 67 9.87 9.05 -1.82
C ARG A 67 8.83 9.88 -2.56
N MET A 68 8.97 11.21 -2.51
CA MET A 68 8.14 12.12 -3.29
C MET A 68 8.46 11.98 -4.78
N ASN A 69 7.43 11.75 -5.59
CA ASN A 69 7.56 11.75 -7.04
C ASN A 69 7.75 13.16 -7.59
N ASP A 70 8.19 13.26 -8.85
CA ASP A 70 8.53 14.54 -9.47
C ASP A 70 7.30 15.44 -9.71
N ASP A 71 6.10 14.88 -9.63
CA ASP A 71 4.83 15.61 -9.67
C ASP A 71 4.49 16.37 -8.38
N ASN A 72 5.24 16.15 -7.30
CA ASN A 72 5.03 16.68 -5.94
C ASN A 72 3.63 16.41 -5.34
N LYS A 73 2.90 15.45 -5.90
CA LYS A 73 1.54 15.05 -5.50
C LYS A 73 1.48 13.61 -5.02
N THR A 74 2.28 12.75 -5.65
CA THR A 74 2.31 11.31 -5.39
C THR A 74 3.63 10.89 -4.77
N VAL A 75 3.64 9.70 -4.18
CA VAL A 75 4.85 9.06 -3.66
C VAL A 75 5.07 7.73 -4.35
N ALA A 76 6.33 7.29 -4.44
CA ALA A 76 6.75 6.03 -5.05
C ALA A 76 6.36 4.80 -4.19
N ALA A 77 5.07 4.68 -3.87
CA ALA A 77 4.43 3.56 -3.22
C ALA A 77 4.03 2.49 -4.23
N ALA A 78 3.95 1.25 -3.78
CA ALA A 78 3.42 0.13 -4.54
C ALA A 78 2.69 -0.83 -3.60
N ASP A 79 1.43 -1.12 -3.91
CA ASP A 79 0.60 -2.07 -3.19
C ASP A 79 0.26 -3.23 -4.15
N LEU A 80 0.50 -4.48 -3.74
CA LEU A 80 0.10 -5.69 -4.47
C LEU A 80 -1.26 -6.16 -3.96
N LEU A 81 -2.24 -6.06 -4.85
CA LEU A 81 -3.60 -6.51 -4.64
C LEU A 81 -3.78 -7.89 -5.27
N VAL A 82 -4.43 -8.81 -4.56
CA VAL A 82 -4.80 -10.13 -5.08
C VAL A 82 -6.31 -10.36 -4.98
N PRO A 83 -6.90 -11.16 -5.89
CA PRO A 83 -8.30 -11.58 -5.81
C PRO A 83 -8.64 -12.22 -4.45
N GLY A 84 -9.83 -11.95 -3.94
CA GLY A 84 -10.36 -12.50 -2.68
C GLY A 84 -9.90 -11.75 -1.43
N VAL A 85 -8.59 -11.54 -1.28
CA VAL A 85 -8.00 -10.98 -0.05
C VAL A 85 -7.81 -9.46 -0.11
N GLY A 86 -7.52 -8.89 -1.28
CA GLY A 86 -7.11 -7.48 -1.43
C GLY A 86 -5.60 -7.31 -1.29
N GLU A 87 -5.14 -6.26 -0.61
CA GLU A 87 -3.70 -6.00 -0.42
C GLU A 87 -2.99 -7.13 0.36
N ILE A 88 -1.86 -7.61 -0.15
CA ILE A 88 -0.97 -8.56 0.57
C ILE A 88 0.47 -8.04 0.75
N ILE A 89 0.94 -7.16 -0.15
CA ILE A 89 2.25 -6.51 -0.05
C ILE A 89 2.03 -5.02 -0.14
N GLY A 90 2.61 -4.27 0.79
CA GLY A 90 2.68 -2.80 0.74
C GLY A 90 4.14 -2.37 0.83
N GLY A 91 4.57 -1.50 -0.09
CA GLY A 91 5.96 -1.10 -0.18
C GLY A 91 6.16 0.27 -0.79
N SER A 92 7.40 0.76 -0.74
CA SER A 92 7.78 1.99 -1.43
C SER A 92 9.29 2.10 -1.62
N GLN A 93 9.68 2.94 -2.58
CA GLN A 93 10.98 3.57 -2.52
C GLN A 93 11.00 4.54 -1.33
N ARG A 94 12.09 4.54 -0.58
CA ARG A 94 12.25 5.42 0.58
C ARG A 94 12.81 6.76 0.13
N GLU A 95 12.38 7.84 0.77
CA GLU A 95 12.94 9.18 0.52
C GLU A 95 14.40 9.20 0.97
N GLU A 96 15.29 9.27 -0.01
CA GLU A 96 16.74 9.29 0.19
C GLU A 96 17.28 10.72 0.36
N ARG A 97 16.53 11.74 -0.07
CA ARG A 97 16.96 13.14 0.00
C ARG A 97 16.60 13.72 1.36
N LEU A 98 17.62 14.14 2.11
CA LEU A 98 17.48 14.57 3.49
C LEU A 98 16.52 15.77 3.63
N ASP A 99 16.68 16.78 2.79
CA ASP A 99 15.88 18.00 2.77
C ASP A 99 14.39 17.70 2.53
N MET A 100 14.09 16.80 1.59
CA MET A 100 12.73 16.37 1.29
C MET A 100 12.12 15.57 2.43
N LEU A 101 12.90 14.70 3.09
CA LEU A 101 12.46 13.91 4.23
C LEU A 101 12.17 14.79 5.45
N GLU A 102 13.07 15.70 5.79
CA GLU A 102 12.88 16.66 6.90
C GLU A 102 11.66 17.53 6.66
N LYS A 103 11.48 18.03 5.43
CA LYS A 103 10.29 18.79 5.03
C LYS A 103 9.01 17.97 5.22
N ARG A 104 8.97 16.70 4.81
CA ARG A 104 7.77 15.86 4.94
C ARG A 104 7.44 15.54 6.40
N ILE A 105 8.44 15.30 7.25
CA ILE A 105 8.26 15.11 8.70
C ILE A 105 7.65 16.37 9.31
N ALA A 106 8.17 17.55 8.97
CA ALA A 106 7.64 18.83 9.44
C ALA A 106 6.20 19.10 8.93
N GLU A 107 5.90 18.81 7.66
CA GLU A 107 4.55 18.93 7.07
C GLU A 107 3.49 18.11 7.84
N LEU A 108 3.90 16.97 8.40
CA LEU A 108 3.02 16.08 9.17
C LEU A 108 3.00 16.39 10.68
N GLY A 109 3.67 17.45 11.13
CA GLY A 109 3.72 17.86 12.53
C GLY A 109 4.48 16.87 13.43
N MET A 110 5.37 16.07 12.85
CA MET A 110 6.15 15.06 13.56
C MET A 110 7.42 15.69 14.16
N ASP A 111 7.84 15.22 15.34
CA ASP A 111 9.04 15.70 16.01
C ASP A 111 10.30 15.15 15.32
N LEU A 112 11.04 16.03 14.64
CA LEU A 112 12.29 15.72 13.95
C LEU A 112 13.33 15.03 14.86
N GLY A 113 13.41 15.41 16.13
CA GLY A 113 14.41 14.86 17.07
C GLY A 113 14.22 13.37 17.34
N GLN A 114 13.00 12.84 17.18
CA GLN A 114 12.74 11.40 17.30
C GLN A 114 13.32 10.59 16.12
N TYR A 115 13.66 11.26 15.01
CA TYR A 115 14.12 10.65 13.78
C TYR A 115 15.61 10.92 13.51
N ASP A 116 16.35 11.56 14.41
CA ASP A 116 17.76 11.93 14.18
C ASP A 116 18.60 10.76 13.65
N TRP A 117 18.54 9.60 14.31
CA TRP A 117 19.24 8.38 13.88
C TRP A 117 18.80 7.92 12.46
N TYR A 118 17.54 8.14 12.09
CA TYR A 118 16.98 7.75 10.80
C TYR A 118 17.36 8.74 9.68
N LEU A 119 17.49 10.02 10.03
CA LEU A 119 17.99 11.09 9.16
C LEU A 119 19.50 10.95 8.91
N GLU A 120 20.27 10.50 9.90
CA GLU A 120 21.70 10.23 9.74
C GLU A 120 21.99 9.19 8.64
N LEU A 121 21.09 8.22 8.44
CA LEU A 121 21.19 7.26 7.33
C LEU A 121 21.24 7.94 5.95
N ARG A 122 20.71 9.17 5.82
CA ARG A 122 20.77 9.95 4.57
C ARG A 122 22.03 10.83 4.51
N LYS A 123 22.59 11.22 5.66
CA LYS A 123 23.81 12.02 5.76
C LYS A 123 25.06 11.20 5.44
N PHE A 124 25.11 9.95 5.90
CA PHE A 124 26.30 9.10 5.81
C PHE A 124 26.01 7.84 4.99
N GLY A 125 26.18 7.93 3.66
CA GLY A 125 26.01 6.77 2.77
C GLY A 125 24.57 6.57 2.28
N GLY A 126 23.79 7.65 2.18
CA GLY A 126 22.46 7.61 1.58
C GLY A 126 22.48 7.03 0.17
N VAL A 127 21.60 6.05 -0.09
CA VAL A 127 21.44 5.41 -1.40
C VAL A 127 19.96 5.37 -1.79
N LYS A 128 19.69 5.23 -3.08
CA LYS A 128 18.34 4.88 -3.54
C LYS A 128 18.03 3.46 -3.07
N HIS A 129 17.01 3.32 -2.24
CA HIS A 129 16.62 2.04 -1.66
C HIS A 129 15.09 1.93 -1.59
N ALA A 130 14.60 0.70 -1.71
CA ALA A 130 13.18 0.37 -1.64
C ALA A 130 13.00 -0.88 -0.79
N GLY A 131 11.81 -1.03 -0.22
CA GLY A 131 11.44 -2.21 0.55
C GLY A 131 9.94 -2.34 0.66
N PHE A 132 9.50 -3.50 1.13
CA PHE A 132 8.09 -3.81 1.28
C PHE A 132 7.87 -4.62 2.55
N GLY A 133 6.65 -4.56 3.06
CA GLY A 133 6.12 -5.45 4.08
C GLY A 133 5.18 -6.45 3.44
N LEU A 134 5.09 -7.64 4.02
CA LEU A 134 4.24 -8.72 3.56
C LEU A 134 3.30 -9.16 4.68
N GLY A 135 2.00 -9.16 4.43
CA GLY A 135 1.02 -9.74 5.34
C GLY A 135 1.10 -11.26 5.29
N PHE A 136 1.87 -11.86 6.19
CA PHE A 136 2.14 -13.30 6.17
C PHE A 136 0.85 -14.13 6.27
N GLU A 137 -0.01 -13.80 7.23
CA GLU A 137 -1.32 -14.46 7.42
C GLU A 137 -2.23 -14.26 6.20
N ARG A 138 -2.20 -13.07 5.57
CA ARG A 138 -2.97 -12.81 4.34
C ARG A 138 -2.51 -13.66 3.16
N ILE A 139 -1.20 -13.94 3.05
CA ILE A 139 -0.71 -14.92 2.08
C ILE A 139 -1.23 -16.31 2.39
N ILE A 140 -1.22 -16.73 3.67
CA ILE A 140 -1.73 -18.04 4.06
C ILE A 140 -3.21 -18.15 3.68
N MET A 141 -4.03 -17.13 3.95
CA MET A 141 -5.42 -17.07 3.49
C MET A 141 -5.52 -17.25 1.97
N TYR A 142 -4.71 -16.51 1.21
CA TYR A 142 -4.74 -16.56 -0.25
C TYR A 142 -4.39 -17.93 -0.81
N VAL A 143 -3.37 -18.62 -0.26
CA VAL A 143 -2.96 -19.95 -0.77
C VAL A 143 -3.84 -21.09 -0.28
N THR A 144 -4.47 -20.96 0.89
CA THR A 144 -5.36 -21.98 1.47
C THR A 144 -6.82 -21.82 1.04
N GLY A 145 -7.21 -20.63 0.57
CA GLY A 145 -8.60 -20.29 0.27
C GLY A 145 -9.46 -19.96 1.50
N MET A 146 -8.86 -19.90 2.70
CA MET A 146 -9.55 -19.51 3.93
C MET A 146 -10.03 -18.06 3.86
N GLN A 147 -11.27 -17.83 4.28
CA GLN A 147 -11.93 -16.52 4.15
C GLN A 147 -11.74 -15.62 5.38
N ASN A 148 -11.45 -16.20 6.54
CA ASN A 148 -11.26 -15.46 7.79
C ASN A 148 -9.79 -15.55 8.22
N ILE A 149 -9.18 -14.39 8.49
CA ILE A 149 -7.78 -14.34 8.94
C ILE A 149 -7.56 -15.10 10.23
N ARG A 150 -8.58 -15.28 11.07
CA ARG A 150 -8.47 -16.03 12.33
C ARG A 150 -8.20 -17.52 12.13
N ASP A 151 -8.60 -18.08 10.98
CA ASP A 151 -8.53 -19.51 10.71
C ASP A 151 -7.15 -19.93 10.15
N VAL A 152 -6.25 -18.95 9.95
CA VAL A 152 -4.88 -19.17 9.45
C VAL A 152 -3.82 -18.95 10.52
N LEU A 153 -4.23 -18.70 11.77
CA LEU A 153 -3.36 -18.70 12.94
C LEU A 153 -3.80 -19.79 13.92
N PRO A 154 -2.87 -20.43 14.65
CA PRO A 154 -3.24 -21.34 15.72
C PRO A 154 -4.08 -20.67 16.82
N PHE A 155 -3.68 -19.46 17.24
CA PHE A 155 -4.27 -18.75 18.37
C PHE A 155 -4.44 -17.25 18.04
N PRO A 156 -5.47 -16.87 17.27
CA PRO A 156 -5.65 -15.49 16.81
C PRO A 156 -5.91 -14.53 17.99
N ARG A 157 -5.32 -13.33 17.92
CA ARG A 157 -5.53 -12.26 18.90
C ARG A 157 -6.43 -11.19 18.29
N THR A 158 -7.57 -10.93 18.91
CA THR A 158 -8.52 -9.90 18.44
C THR A 158 -9.04 -9.06 19.61
N THR A 159 -9.76 -7.99 19.33
CA THR A 159 -10.44 -7.20 20.36
C THR A 159 -11.27 -8.11 21.25
N SER A 160 -11.06 -8.02 22.56
CA SER A 160 -11.71 -8.86 23.58
C SER A 160 -11.42 -10.37 23.51
N ASN A 161 -10.40 -10.82 22.76
CA ASN A 161 -9.98 -12.22 22.74
C ASN A 161 -8.45 -12.38 22.79
N MET A 162 -7.97 -12.98 23.88
CA MET A 162 -6.57 -13.34 24.10
C MET A 162 -6.39 -14.81 24.53
N GLU A 163 -7.43 -15.62 24.42
CA GLU A 163 -7.37 -17.04 24.81
C GLU A 163 -6.62 -17.86 23.76
N MET A 164 -6.04 -18.99 24.18
CA MET A 164 -5.50 -19.97 23.23
C MET A 164 -6.67 -20.56 22.45
#